data_AF-A0A9D7NKW7-F1
#
_entry.id   AF-A0A9D7NKW7-F1
#
_cell.length_a   1.000
_cell.length_b   1.000
_cell.length_c   1.000
_cell.angle_alpha   90.00
_cell.angle_beta   90.00
_cell.angle_gamma   90.00
#
_symmetry.space_group_name_H-M   'P 1'
#
loop_
_entity.id
_entity.type
_entity.pdbx_description
1 polymer ?
#
loop_
_entity_poly.entity_id
_entity_poly.type
_entity_poly.pdbx_seq_one_letter_code
_entity_poly.pdbx_strand_id
1 'polypeptide(L)'
;MSTTDRSMTSMNPDGVETVAHVANCPGCDQPHHYFEVTFPLENDRGYWEVNCSKCNELFVIELSNPRESDGNLSRQIRARHEEPFDGDRAVVARDVLQHNIDLNRNSWSFNYSAVSLYRCAKDSSNLEVLAKHALGANIAGILAAYNTAVNYLLKGGADHDIALARVPLTCSCGGKHTATYYARLALGTESGPSSEDDFLLADVSGAMMEKTLDGVVSKDEAMDILEKLVIRWNLLADQILIVAPFVGSIYLSNEKQLVIWRWLLRMLNAEKSVFLTRGATYKAYKQAMEADGVPVDLLEKF
;
A
#
# COMPACT_ATOMS: atom_id res chain seq x y z
N MET A 1 23.49 -14.28 11.25
CA MET A 1 23.78 -13.43 10.07
C MET A 1 22.53 -12.62 9.81
N SER A 2 22.65 -11.31 9.97
CA SER A 2 21.55 -10.35 10.05
C SER A 2 20.93 -10.12 8.68
N THR A 3 19.63 -10.35 8.56
CA THR A 3 18.78 -9.95 7.42
C THR A 3 18.39 -8.49 7.61
N THR A 4 18.88 -7.63 6.72
CA THR A 4 18.54 -6.21 6.65
C THR A 4 17.23 -6.08 5.87
N ASP A 5 16.17 -5.74 6.58
CA ASP A 5 14.87 -5.34 6.02
C ASP A 5 15.06 -3.99 5.29
N ARG A 6 14.67 -3.92 4.01
CA ARG A 6 14.72 -2.68 3.20
C ARG A 6 13.30 -2.29 2.82
N SER A 7 12.69 -1.43 3.63
CA SER A 7 11.45 -0.71 3.33
C SER A 7 11.69 0.32 2.21
N MET A 8 10.89 0.28 1.14
CA MET A 8 10.95 1.23 0.02
C MET A 8 9.98 2.40 0.24
N THR A 9 10.59 3.53 0.61
CA THR A 9 10.16 4.93 0.66
C THR A 9 9.56 5.51 -0.64
N SER A 10 8.61 6.46 -0.53
CA SER A 10 8.14 7.30 -1.64
C SER A 10 9.08 8.50 -1.87
N MET A 11 9.67 8.61 -3.06
CA MET A 11 10.51 9.75 -3.47
C MET A 11 9.67 10.80 -4.21
N ASN A 12 9.67 12.05 -3.73
CA ASN A 12 9.33 13.22 -4.57
C ASN A 12 10.39 13.40 -5.70
N PRO A 13 10.12 14.16 -6.77
CA PRO A 13 11.05 14.37 -7.90
C PRO A 13 12.43 14.95 -7.51
N ASP A 14 12.55 15.53 -6.30
CA ASP A 14 13.81 16.02 -5.73
C ASP A 14 14.49 15.02 -4.77
N GLY A 15 13.95 13.81 -4.62
CA GLY A 15 14.43 12.74 -3.73
C GLY A 15 14.06 12.92 -2.25
N VAL A 16 13.25 13.91 -1.90
CA VAL A 16 12.78 14.18 -0.53
C VAL A 16 11.65 13.23 -0.16
N GLU A 17 11.81 12.52 0.96
CA GLU A 17 10.78 11.70 1.60
C GLU A 17 10.07 12.52 2.68
N THR A 18 8.76 12.35 2.82
CA THR A 18 8.00 12.90 3.94
C THR A 18 7.14 11.80 4.53
N VAL A 19 7.35 11.50 5.80
CA VAL A 19 6.67 10.40 6.50
C VAL A 19 5.79 10.97 7.61
N ALA A 20 4.58 10.44 7.77
CA ALA A 20 3.71 10.80 8.89
C ALA A 20 4.09 9.98 10.13
N HIS A 21 4.20 10.64 11.28
CA HIS A 21 4.54 10.04 12.57
C HIS A 21 3.56 10.48 13.65
N VAL A 22 3.41 9.62 14.66
CA VAL A 22 2.67 9.91 15.89
C VAL A 22 3.57 9.68 17.08
N ALA A 23 3.74 10.71 17.90
CA ALA A 23 4.47 10.67 19.16
C ALA A 23 3.49 10.72 20.34
N ASN A 24 3.58 9.75 21.26
CA ASN A 24 2.76 9.77 22.48
C ASN A 24 3.44 10.55 23.61
N CYS A 25 2.71 11.49 24.23
CA CYS A 25 3.18 12.23 25.38
C CYS A 25 3.47 11.28 26.56
N PRO A 26 4.68 11.29 27.16
CA PRO A 26 5.06 10.35 28.21
C PRO A 26 4.28 10.52 29.52
N GLY A 27 3.65 11.68 29.73
CA GLY A 27 2.89 11.99 30.95
C GLY A 27 1.41 11.62 30.90
N CYS A 28 0.78 11.63 29.72
CA CYS A 28 -0.67 11.40 29.60
C CYS A 28 -1.12 10.57 28.40
N ASP A 29 -0.17 10.00 27.66
CA ASP A 29 -0.34 9.19 26.45
C ASP A 29 -1.19 9.86 25.36
N GLN A 30 -1.26 11.20 25.37
CA GLN A 30 -1.93 11.94 24.31
C GLN A 30 -1.10 11.82 23.01
N PRO A 31 -1.70 11.39 21.88
CA PRO A 31 -1.01 11.34 20.60
C PRO A 31 -0.78 12.74 20.01
N HIS A 32 0.40 12.92 19.42
CA HIS A 32 0.87 14.15 18.78
C HIS A 32 1.41 13.84 17.37
N HIS A 33 0.78 14.41 16.35
CA HIS A 33 1.05 14.06 14.95
C HIS A 33 2.04 15.03 14.31
N TYR A 34 3.00 14.49 13.57
CA TYR A 34 3.95 15.28 12.81
C TYR A 34 4.36 14.58 11.51
N PHE A 35 4.96 15.34 10.61
CA PHE A 35 5.60 14.87 9.40
C PHE A 35 7.09 15.04 9.55
N GLU A 36 7.81 13.95 9.34
CA GLU A 36 9.26 13.90 9.32
C GLU A 36 9.72 13.97 7.86
N VAL A 37 10.61 14.93 7.57
CA VAL A 37 11.20 15.09 6.24
C VAL A 37 12.57 14.45 6.23
N THR A 38 12.87 13.70 5.18
CA THR A 38 14.17 13.03 5.00
C THR A 38 14.71 13.31 3.60
N PHE A 39 15.98 13.70 3.51
CA PHE A 39 16.70 13.97 2.28
C PHE A 39 17.55 12.76 1.87
N PRO A 40 17.85 12.59 0.57
CA PRO A 40 18.57 11.42 0.06
C PRO A 40 20.09 11.46 0.35
N LEU A 41 20.63 12.62 0.73
CA LEU A 41 22.08 12.84 0.88
C LEU A 41 22.51 12.95 2.34
N GLU A 42 22.05 14.00 3.04
CA GLU A 42 22.45 14.32 4.41
C GLU A 42 21.20 14.64 5.22
N ASN A 43 21.14 14.16 6.45
CA ASN A 43 20.01 14.34 7.35
C ASN A 43 20.53 14.71 8.73
N ASP A 44 20.06 15.84 9.26
CA ASP A 44 20.40 16.27 10.61
C ASP A 44 19.57 15.47 11.61
N ARG A 45 20.24 14.87 12.60
CA ARG A 45 19.56 14.22 13.72
C ARG A 45 19.31 15.27 14.79
N GLY A 46 18.06 15.47 15.17
CA GLY A 46 17.77 16.32 16.30
C GLY A 46 16.42 16.04 16.93
N TYR A 47 15.83 17.08 17.51
CA TYR A 47 14.62 16.92 18.30
C TYR A 47 13.77 18.20 18.36
N TRP A 48 12.50 18.01 18.69
CA TRP A 48 11.58 19.08 19.06
C TRP A 48 11.29 19.05 20.55
N GLU A 49 11.28 20.24 21.16
CA GLU A 49 10.66 20.43 22.46
C GLU A 49 9.19 20.79 22.26
N VAL A 50 8.28 19.94 22.74
CA VAL A 50 6.84 20.06 22.50
C VAL A 50 6.09 20.19 23.82
N ASN A 51 5.17 21.14 23.87
CA ASN A 51 4.23 21.25 25.00
C ASN A 51 2.96 20.42 24.72
N CYS A 52 2.66 19.43 25.56
CA CYS A 52 1.47 18.61 25.37
C CYS A 52 0.19 19.45 25.48
N SER A 53 -0.71 19.31 24.51
CA SER A 53 -1.97 20.05 24.44
C SER A 53 -2.99 19.64 25.52
N LYS A 54 -2.78 18.47 26.16
CA LYS A 54 -3.69 17.92 27.17
C LYS A 54 -3.19 18.13 28.59
N CYS A 55 -1.97 17.68 28.91
CA CYS A 55 -1.41 17.81 30.27
C CYS A 55 -0.54 19.05 30.47
N ASN A 56 -0.21 19.80 29.40
CA ASN A 56 0.73 20.92 29.44
C ASN A 56 2.14 20.58 29.96
N GLU A 57 2.50 19.30 29.97
CA GLU A 57 3.87 18.88 30.26
C GLU A 57 4.75 19.01 29.01
N LEU A 58 5.99 19.38 29.23
CA LEU A 58 7.02 19.43 28.20
C LEU A 58 7.53 18.02 27.94
N PHE A 59 7.62 17.65 26.67
CA PHE A 59 8.23 16.40 26.25
C PHE A 59 9.01 16.59 24.95
N VAL A 60 9.80 15.58 24.60
CA VAL A 60 10.73 15.62 23.47
C VAL A 60 10.33 14.61 22.41
N ILE A 61 10.36 15.04 21.15
CA ILE A 61 10.21 14.17 19.97
C ILE A 61 11.54 14.18 19.23
N GLU A 62 12.18 13.02 19.11
CA GLU A 62 13.41 12.86 18.31
C GLU A 62 13.03 12.58 16.86
N LEU A 63 13.65 13.27 15.91
CA LEU A 63 13.37 13.17 14.48
C LEU A 63 14.53 13.68 13.62
N SER A 64 14.51 13.37 12.33
CA SER A 64 15.40 13.93 11.32
C SER A 64 14.89 15.26 10.78
N ASN A 65 15.86 16.10 10.39
CA ASN A 65 15.69 17.44 9.83
C ASN A 65 14.63 18.28 10.56
N PRO A 66 14.87 18.63 11.85
CA PRO A 66 13.86 19.23 12.69
C PRO A 66 13.37 20.61 12.20
N ARG A 67 14.08 21.30 11.31
CA ARG A 67 13.61 22.57 10.73
C ARG A 67 12.67 22.38 9.54
N GLU A 68 12.90 21.34 8.76
CA GLU A 68 12.19 21.02 7.53
C GLU A 68 10.96 20.16 7.79
N SER A 69 11.00 19.34 8.83
CA SER A 69 9.85 18.59 9.35
C SER A 69 8.75 19.54 9.85
N ASP A 70 7.47 19.18 9.74
CA ASP A 70 6.37 20.04 10.18
C ASP A 70 5.13 19.23 10.57
N GLY A 71 4.09 19.83 11.12
CA GLY A 71 2.84 19.11 11.37
C GLY A 71 1.84 19.89 12.18
N ASN A 72 0.81 19.20 12.69
CA ASN A 72 -0.22 19.83 13.52
C ASN A 72 0.33 20.39 14.86
N LEU A 73 1.61 20.11 15.14
CA LEU A 73 2.34 20.55 16.32
C LEU A 73 2.98 21.93 16.21
N SER A 74 2.96 22.63 15.07
CA SER A 74 3.76 23.87 14.90
C SER A 74 3.49 24.94 15.97
N ARG A 75 2.30 24.95 16.59
CA ARG A 75 1.94 25.86 17.69
C ARG A 75 2.36 25.37 19.09
N GLN A 76 2.62 24.08 19.23
CA GLN A 76 3.06 23.44 20.47
C GLN A 76 4.57 23.21 20.53
N ILE A 77 5.26 23.27 19.39
CA ILE A 77 6.72 23.23 19.31
C ILE A 77 7.28 24.53 19.89
N ARG A 78 8.06 24.41 20.97
CA ARG A 78 8.76 25.53 21.60
C ARG A 78 10.12 25.79 20.97
N ALA A 79 10.83 24.72 20.66
CA ALA A 79 12.18 24.79 20.10
C ALA A 79 12.43 23.60 19.17
N ARG A 80 13.30 23.84 18.19
CA ARG A 80 13.76 22.87 17.20
C ARG A 80 15.28 22.85 17.27
N HIS A 81 15.84 21.67 17.46
CA HIS A 81 17.26 21.44 17.70
C HIS A 81 17.80 20.50 16.61
N GLU A 82 18.97 20.77 16.07
CA GLU A 82 19.61 19.97 14.99
C GLU A 82 20.75 19.10 15.52
N GLU A 83 20.83 18.99 16.84
CA GLU A 83 21.76 18.15 17.58
C GLU A 83 21.03 17.01 18.29
N PRO A 84 21.66 15.83 18.48
CA PRO A 84 21.06 14.74 19.23
C PRO A 84 20.68 15.15 20.65
N PHE A 85 19.53 14.65 21.12
CA PHE A 85 19.07 14.92 22.48
C PHE A 85 19.93 14.17 23.52
N ASP A 86 20.57 14.92 24.42
CA ASP A 86 21.41 14.39 25.51
C ASP A 86 20.76 14.57 26.91
N GLY A 87 19.44 14.73 26.94
CA GLY A 87 18.68 14.94 28.17
C GLY A 87 18.05 13.68 28.76
N ASP A 88 17.16 13.87 29.73
CA ASP A 88 16.45 12.78 30.41
C ASP A 88 15.57 11.98 29.43
N ARG A 89 15.81 10.67 29.30
CA ARG A 89 15.02 9.80 28.43
C ARG A 89 13.57 9.65 28.89
N ALA A 90 13.24 9.96 30.15
CA ALA A 90 11.88 9.89 30.67
C ALA A 90 10.93 10.91 30.02
N VAL A 91 11.46 12.02 29.47
CA VAL A 91 10.68 13.03 28.76
C VAL A 91 10.59 12.79 27.25
N VAL A 92 11.27 11.77 26.74
CA VAL A 92 11.17 11.39 25.32
C VAL A 92 9.85 10.66 25.08
N ALA A 93 9.19 10.96 23.97
CA ALA A 93 7.96 10.29 23.56
C ALA A 93 8.13 8.76 23.56
N ARG A 94 7.13 8.05 24.09
CA ARG A 94 7.25 6.60 24.37
C ARG A 94 6.98 5.72 23.16
N ASP A 95 6.13 6.17 22.25
CA ASP A 95 5.83 5.49 21.00
C ASP A 95 5.92 6.52 19.87
N VAL A 96 6.84 6.28 18.93
CA VAL A 96 6.87 6.95 17.64
C VAL A 96 6.40 5.92 16.61
N LEU A 97 5.11 5.97 16.27
CA LEU A 97 4.56 5.12 15.22
C LEU A 97 4.80 5.80 13.87
N GLN A 98 5.63 5.18 13.03
CA GLN A 98 5.81 5.58 11.64
C GLN A 98 4.62 5.08 10.82
N HIS A 99 3.83 6.00 10.27
CA HIS A 99 2.73 5.69 9.37
C HIS A 99 3.20 5.80 7.92
N ASN A 100 3.76 4.71 7.39
CA ASN A 100 3.96 4.54 5.95
C ASN A 100 2.65 4.11 5.28
N ILE A 101 1.65 4.99 5.25
CA ILE A 101 0.54 4.85 4.30
C ILE A 101 0.91 5.68 3.08
N ASP A 102 1.76 5.13 2.22
CA ASP A 102 1.97 5.69 0.89
C ASP A 102 0.69 5.47 0.07
N LEU A 103 -0.20 6.47 0.08
CA LEU A 103 -1.41 6.49 -0.73
C LEU A 103 -1.14 6.72 -2.23
N ASN A 104 0.09 7.12 -2.58
CA ASN A 104 0.46 7.46 -3.95
C ASN A 104 1.06 6.25 -4.68
N ARG A 105 1.37 5.16 -3.97
CA ARG A 105 1.73 3.87 -4.57
C ARG A 105 0.83 2.76 -4.07
N ASN A 106 0.01 2.26 -4.99
CA ASN A 106 -0.70 1.01 -4.78
C ASN A 106 0.35 -0.10 -4.61
N SER A 107 0.44 -0.68 -3.41
CA SER A 107 1.32 -1.81 -3.13
C SER A 107 0.62 -3.13 -3.46
N TRP A 108 0.14 -3.24 -4.70
CA TRP A 108 -0.53 -4.44 -5.16
C TRP A 108 0.46 -5.58 -5.28
N SER A 109 0.08 -6.71 -4.70
CA SER A 109 0.75 -7.98 -4.94
C SER A 109 -0.33 -9.04 -5.12
N PHE A 110 -0.13 -9.96 -6.05
CA PHE A 110 -1.09 -11.03 -6.26
C PHE A 110 -0.77 -12.19 -5.32
N ASN A 111 -1.64 -12.46 -4.35
CA ASN A 111 -1.43 -13.54 -3.38
C ASN A 111 -1.82 -14.92 -3.98
N TYR A 112 -0.81 -15.65 -4.47
CA TYR A 112 -1.00 -16.99 -5.04
C TYR A 112 -1.28 -18.10 -4.01
N SER A 113 -1.04 -17.83 -2.72
CA SER A 113 -1.27 -18.78 -1.63
C SER A 113 -2.68 -18.68 -1.03
N ALA A 114 -3.36 -17.56 -1.27
CA ALA A 114 -4.75 -17.31 -0.88
C ALA A 114 -5.75 -18.15 -1.69
N VAL A 115 -7.04 -18.04 -1.34
CA VAL A 115 -8.12 -18.72 -2.07
C VAL A 115 -8.08 -18.42 -3.57
N SER A 116 -8.11 -19.47 -4.39
CA SER A 116 -7.99 -19.36 -5.84
C SER A 116 -9.28 -18.81 -6.47
N LEU A 117 -9.15 -17.68 -7.17
CA LEU A 117 -10.18 -17.08 -8.01
C LEU A 117 -10.26 -17.82 -9.35
N TYR A 118 -9.12 -18.10 -9.98
CA TYR A 118 -9.07 -18.75 -11.30
C TYR A 118 -8.93 -20.27 -11.20
N ARG A 119 -10.04 -20.97 -11.45
CA ARG A 119 -10.08 -22.44 -11.44
C ARG A 119 -10.38 -23.00 -12.82
N CYS A 120 -9.79 -24.15 -13.12
CA CYS A 120 -10.10 -24.86 -14.36
C CYS A 120 -11.55 -25.35 -14.34
N ALA A 121 -12.30 -25.10 -15.42
CA ALA A 121 -13.69 -25.53 -15.52
C ALA A 121 -13.86 -27.07 -15.53
N LYS A 122 -12.83 -27.82 -15.96
CA LYS A 122 -12.90 -29.28 -16.13
C LYS A 122 -12.56 -30.07 -14.85
N ASP A 123 -11.46 -29.73 -14.21
CA ASP A 123 -10.93 -30.48 -13.05
C ASP A 123 -10.83 -29.64 -11.78
N SER A 124 -11.27 -28.37 -11.81
CA SER A 124 -11.20 -27.43 -10.68
C SER A 124 -9.79 -27.15 -10.16
N SER A 125 -8.76 -27.51 -10.94
CA SER A 125 -7.36 -27.21 -10.63
C SER A 125 -7.13 -25.71 -10.47
N ASN A 126 -6.25 -25.36 -9.53
CA ASN A 126 -5.84 -23.97 -9.29
C ASN A 126 -4.97 -23.49 -10.47
N LEU A 127 -5.54 -22.63 -11.32
CA LEU A 127 -4.82 -22.11 -12.48
C LEU A 127 -3.84 -20.99 -12.12
N GLU A 128 -3.98 -20.37 -10.95
CA GLU A 128 -3.09 -19.28 -10.50
C GLU A 128 -1.68 -19.78 -10.20
N VAL A 129 -1.56 -20.94 -9.55
CA VAL A 129 -0.26 -21.57 -9.26
C VAL A 129 0.42 -22.00 -10.56
N LEU A 130 -0.35 -22.57 -11.50
CA LEU A 130 0.16 -22.94 -12.82
C LEU A 130 0.59 -21.70 -13.61
N ALA A 131 -0.17 -20.61 -13.51
CA ALA A 131 0.16 -19.33 -14.10
C ALA A 131 1.46 -18.77 -13.53
N LYS A 132 1.63 -18.74 -12.20
CA LYS A 132 2.88 -18.28 -11.56
C LYS A 132 4.09 -19.07 -12.06
N HIS A 133 3.99 -20.40 -12.09
CA HIS A 133 5.07 -21.25 -12.58
C HIS A 133 5.38 -20.97 -14.07
N ALA A 134 4.35 -20.78 -14.90
CA ALA A 134 4.52 -20.44 -16.30
C ALA A 134 5.15 -19.05 -16.49
N LEU A 135 4.79 -18.06 -15.67
CA LEU A 135 5.40 -16.74 -15.67
C LEU A 135 6.90 -16.84 -15.35
N GLY A 136 7.27 -17.52 -14.26
CA GLY A 136 8.67 -17.69 -13.87
C GLY A 136 9.50 -18.43 -14.92
N ALA A 137 8.93 -19.44 -15.57
CA ALA A 137 9.59 -20.12 -16.69
C ALA A 137 9.84 -19.23 -17.92
N ASN A 138 9.08 -18.13 -18.08
CA ASN A 138 9.17 -17.23 -19.23
C ASN A 138 9.70 -15.82 -18.86
N ILE A 139 10.05 -15.56 -17.60
CA ILE A 139 10.31 -14.21 -17.09
C ILE A 139 11.45 -13.50 -17.83
N ALA A 140 12.54 -14.20 -18.14
CA ALA A 140 13.68 -13.62 -18.83
C ALA A 140 13.30 -13.07 -20.23
N GLY A 141 12.46 -13.80 -20.97
CA GLY A 141 11.97 -13.36 -22.29
C GLY A 141 10.98 -12.20 -22.17
N ILE A 142 10.13 -12.22 -21.15
CA ILE A 142 9.16 -11.15 -20.87
C ILE A 142 9.90 -9.85 -20.52
N LEU A 143 10.90 -9.90 -19.64
CA LEU A 143 11.72 -8.75 -19.28
C LEU A 143 12.50 -8.18 -20.49
N ALA A 144 13.04 -9.04 -21.35
CA ALA A 144 13.71 -8.61 -22.57
C ALA A 144 12.74 -7.89 -23.54
N ALA A 145 11.52 -8.42 -23.69
CA ALA A 145 10.48 -7.80 -24.51
C ALA A 145 9.99 -6.48 -23.90
N TYR A 146 9.80 -6.42 -22.58
CA TYR A 146 9.45 -5.22 -21.85
C TYR A 146 10.48 -4.10 -22.06
N ASN A 147 11.77 -4.40 -21.87
CA ASN A 147 12.84 -3.43 -22.07
C ASN A 147 12.93 -2.95 -23.52
N THR A 148 12.67 -3.83 -24.48
CA THR A 148 12.58 -3.47 -25.90
C THR A 148 11.43 -2.49 -26.15
N ALA A 149 10.26 -2.74 -25.55
CA ALA A 149 9.10 -1.88 -25.65
C ALA A 149 9.37 -0.50 -25.02
N VAL A 150 9.89 -0.44 -23.80
CA VAL A 150 10.25 0.83 -23.12
C VAL A 150 11.23 1.65 -23.98
N ASN A 151 12.28 1.01 -24.51
CA ASN A 151 13.24 1.70 -25.38
C ASN A 151 12.63 2.23 -26.68
N TYR A 152 11.60 1.57 -27.21
CA TYR A 152 10.84 2.06 -28.35
C TYR A 152 9.97 3.26 -27.98
N LEU A 153 9.25 3.18 -26.85
CA LEU A 153 8.38 4.24 -26.36
C LEU A 153 9.16 5.53 -26.05
N LEU A 154 10.33 5.41 -25.41
CA LEU A 154 11.22 6.54 -25.13
C LEU A 154 11.73 7.27 -26.39
N LYS A 155 11.66 6.64 -27.57
CA LYS A 155 12.06 7.25 -28.86
C LYS A 155 10.91 8.02 -29.54
N GLY A 156 9.80 8.24 -28.84
CA GLY A 156 8.60 8.92 -29.36
C GLY A 156 7.52 7.96 -29.85
N GLY A 157 7.40 6.80 -29.21
CA GLY A 157 6.26 5.89 -29.43
C GLY A 157 4.95 6.45 -28.87
N ALA A 158 3.85 5.74 -29.12
CA ALA A 158 2.54 6.10 -28.58
C ALA A 158 2.50 6.00 -27.05
N ASP A 159 1.70 6.85 -26.41
CA ASP A 159 1.60 6.88 -24.96
C ASP A 159 0.82 5.67 -24.42
N HIS A 160 1.46 4.93 -23.50
CA HIS A 160 0.94 3.70 -22.92
C HIS A 160 1.42 3.55 -21.48
N ASP A 161 0.49 3.32 -20.56
CA ASP A 161 0.79 3.24 -19.12
C ASP A 161 1.08 1.81 -18.64
N ILE A 162 0.69 0.80 -19.41
CA ILE A 162 0.68 -0.60 -18.99
C ILE A 162 1.30 -1.51 -20.06
N ALA A 163 2.18 -2.40 -19.63
CA ALA A 163 2.68 -3.53 -20.41
C ALA A 163 1.86 -4.78 -20.13
N LEU A 164 1.49 -5.53 -21.17
CA LEU A 164 0.79 -6.81 -21.06
C LEU A 164 1.70 -7.97 -21.44
N ALA A 165 1.74 -8.99 -20.59
CA ALA A 165 2.39 -10.27 -20.88
C ALA A 165 1.35 -11.38 -20.91
N ARG A 166 1.24 -12.09 -22.03
CA ARG A 166 0.31 -13.21 -22.20
C ARG A 166 1.08 -14.52 -22.24
N VAL A 167 0.92 -15.32 -21.19
CA VAL A 167 1.71 -16.53 -20.97
C VAL A 167 0.82 -17.76 -21.16
N PRO A 168 1.10 -18.63 -22.14
CA PRO A 168 0.36 -19.87 -22.31
C PRO A 168 0.68 -20.84 -21.18
N LEU A 169 -0.33 -21.55 -20.69
CA LEU A 169 -0.19 -22.59 -19.69
C LEU A 169 -1.11 -23.78 -20.00
N THR A 170 -0.72 -24.96 -19.55
CA THR A 170 -1.48 -26.20 -19.75
C THR A 170 -1.89 -26.78 -18.41
N CYS A 171 -3.18 -27.04 -18.24
CA CYS A 171 -3.75 -27.66 -17.05
C CYS A 171 -3.52 -29.19 -17.07
N SER A 172 -3.54 -29.82 -15.89
CA SER A 172 -3.46 -31.28 -15.72
C SER A 172 -4.50 -32.06 -16.53
N CYS A 173 -5.69 -31.48 -16.72
CA CYS A 173 -6.73 -32.07 -17.57
C CYS A 173 -6.44 -31.95 -19.09
N GLY A 174 -5.28 -31.45 -19.50
CA GLY A 174 -4.94 -31.14 -20.89
C GLY A 174 -5.57 -29.86 -21.44
N GLY A 175 -6.25 -29.07 -20.60
CA GLY A 175 -6.83 -27.78 -20.99
C GLY A 175 -5.74 -26.76 -21.30
N LYS A 176 -5.89 -26.02 -22.40
CA LYS A 176 -4.98 -24.92 -22.75
C LYS A 176 -5.58 -23.61 -22.27
N HIS A 177 -4.78 -22.84 -21.54
CA HIS A 177 -5.16 -21.56 -20.97
C HIS A 177 -4.09 -20.51 -21.30
N THR A 178 -4.42 -19.25 -21.08
CA THR A 178 -3.50 -18.13 -21.22
C THR A 178 -3.68 -17.22 -20.01
N ALA A 179 -2.63 -17.08 -19.22
CA ALA A 179 -2.59 -16.10 -18.15
C ALA A 179 -2.21 -14.74 -18.73
N THR A 180 -2.96 -13.71 -18.36
CA THR A 180 -2.70 -12.32 -18.74
C THR A 180 -2.17 -11.59 -17.52
N TYR A 181 -0.93 -11.14 -17.64
CA TYR A 181 -0.21 -10.37 -16.66
C TYR A 181 -0.08 -8.93 -17.12
N TYR A 182 0.05 -8.02 -16.15
CA TYR A 182 0.35 -6.64 -16.43
C TYR A 182 1.32 -6.02 -15.43
N ALA A 183 2.09 -5.05 -15.90
CA ALA A 183 2.96 -4.19 -15.10
C ALA A 183 2.88 -2.76 -15.64
N ARG A 184 3.17 -1.76 -14.80
CA ARG A 184 3.27 -0.38 -15.27
C ARG A 184 4.47 -0.23 -16.21
N LEU A 185 4.30 0.57 -17.26
CA LEU A 185 5.41 0.99 -18.11
C LEU A 185 6.16 2.12 -17.41
N ALA A 186 7.28 1.77 -16.79
CA ALA A 186 8.22 2.75 -16.24
C ALA A 186 8.96 3.46 -17.39
N LEU A 187 8.51 4.67 -17.73
CA LEU A 187 9.16 5.55 -18.68
C LEU A 187 10.03 6.56 -17.92
N GLY A 188 11.35 6.60 -18.21
CA GLY A 188 12.26 7.59 -17.62
C GLY A 188 13.02 7.10 -16.38
N THR A 189 12.87 7.77 -15.23
CA THR A 189 13.65 7.54 -14.00
C THR A 189 13.06 6.46 -13.09
N GLU A 190 11.86 5.96 -13.38
CA GLU A 190 11.25 4.89 -12.62
C GLU A 190 11.89 3.53 -12.94
N SER A 191 12.02 2.68 -11.92
CA SER A 191 12.50 1.31 -12.09
C SER A 191 11.37 0.46 -12.67
N GLY A 192 11.59 -0.13 -13.85
CA GLY A 192 10.69 -1.13 -14.41
C GLY A 192 10.69 -2.45 -13.63
N PRO A 193 9.82 -3.41 -14.02
CA PRO A 193 9.80 -4.74 -13.44
C PRO A 193 11.18 -5.41 -13.61
N SER A 194 11.60 -6.10 -12.54
CA SER A 194 12.87 -6.80 -12.43
C SER A 194 12.71 -8.31 -12.20
N SER A 195 11.52 -8.72 -11.78
CA SER A 195 11.18 -10.08 -11.39
C SER A 195 9.73 -10.44 -11.77
N GLU A 196 9.38 -11.72 -11.60
CA GLU A 196 8.01 -12.20 -11.79
C GLU A 196 6.99 -11.62 -10.80
N ASP A 197 7.44 -11.26 -9.59
CA ASP A 197 6.57 -10.70 -8.55
C ASP A 197 6.15 -9.24 -8.86
N ASP A 198 6.83 -8.58 -9.82
CA ASP A 198 6.48 -7.24 -10.31
C ASP A 198 5.32 -7.26 -11.33
N PHE A 199 4.85 -8.45 -11.73
CA PHE A 199 3.74 -8.63 -12.66
C PHE A 199 2.47 -9.09 -11.94
N LEU A 200 1.37 -8.38 -12.17
CA LEU A 200 0.07 -8.66 -11.58
C LEU A 200 -0.76 -9.55 -12.50
N LEU A 201 -1.32 -10.64 -11.96
CA LEU A 201 -2.21 -11.53 -12.70
C LEU A 201 -3.61 -10.89 -12.81
N ALA A 202 -4.00 -10.52 -14.03
CA ALA A 202 -5.31 -9.92 -14.29
C ALA A 202 -6.37 -10.91 -14.76
N ASP A 203 -5.98 -11.98 -15.46
CA ASP A 203 -6.96 -12.92 -16.03
C ASP A 203 -6.30 -14.27 -16.37
N VAL A 204 -7.09 -15.35 -16.35
CA VAL A 204 -6.71 -16.63 -16.94
C VAL A 204 -7.83 -17.11 -17.87
N SER A 205 -7.53 -17.25 -19.15
CA SER A 205 -8.54 -17.58 -20.16
C SER A 205 -9.16 -18.96 -19.91
N GLY A 206 -10.50 -19.03 -20.02
CA GLY A 206 -11.24 -20.27 -19.81
C GLY A 206 -11.26 -20.76 -18.35
N ALA A 207 -10.84 -19.92 -17.39
CA ALA A 207 -11.09 -20.14 -15.98
C ALA A 207 -12.58 -19.93 -15.66
N MET A 208 -13.07 -20.66 -14.67
CA MET A 208 -14.41 -20.51 -14.10
C MET A 208 -14.28 -19.76 -12.78
N MET A 209 -15.01 -18.65 -12.63
CA MET A 209 -14.99 -17.80 -11.43
C MET A 209 -16.31 -17.86 -10.67
N GLU A 210 -17.41 -18.18 -11.35
CA GLU A 210 -18.78 -18.12 -10.85
C GLU A 210 -18.95 -18.96 -9.59
N LYS A 211 -18.40 -20.18 -9.55
CA LYS A 211 -18.48 -21.02 -8.35
C LYS A 211 -17.74 -20.46 -7.14
N THR A 212 -16.71 -19.64 -7.37
CA THR A 212 -15.94 -18.99 -6.30
C THR A 212 -16.64 -17.73 -5.82
N LEU A 213 -17.30 -16.99 -6.73
CA LEU A 213 -17.97 -15.73 -6.44
C LEU A 213 -19.40 -15.93 -5.89
N ASP A 214 -20.14 -16.88 -6.46
CA ASP A 214 -21.50 -17.25 -6.05
C ASP A 214 -21.44 -18.32 -4.96
N GLY A 215 -21.07 -17.91 -3.75
CA GLY A 215 -20.89 -18.83 -2.64
C GLY A 215 -20.95 -18.17 -1.26
N VAL A 216 -20.99 -19.03 -0.23
CA VAL A 216 -20.77 -18.62 1.16
C VAL A 216 -19.30 -18.86 1.47
N VAL A 217 -18.56 -17.79 1.66
CA VAL A 217 -17.12 -17.82 1.99
C VAL A 217 -16.89 -17.17 3.35
N SER A 218 -15.76 -17.52 3.97
CA SER A 218 -15.31 -16.82 5.17
C SER A 218 -14.97 -15.36 4.86
N LYS A 219 -14.88 -14.54 5.91
CA LYS A 219 -14.49 -13.12 5.76
C LYS A 219 -13.11 -12.98 5.13
N ASP A 220 -12.16 -13.80 5.54
CA ASP A 220 -10.78 -13.72 5.07
C ASP A 220 -10.70 -14.14 3.59
N GLU A 221 -11.42 -15.20 3.20
CA GLU A 221 -11.55 -15.58 1.79
C GLU A 221 -12.22 -14.48 0.94
N ALA A 222 -13.25 -13.81 1.46
CA ALA A 222 -13.88 -12.70 0.75
C ALA A 222 -12.91 -11.52 0.54
N MET A 223 -12.06 -11.24 1.53
CA MET A 223 -11.01 -10.22 1.42
C MET A 223 -9.98 -10.61 0.36
N ASP A 224 -9.46 -11.84 0.40
CA ASP A 224 -8.53 -12.38 -0.60
C ASP A 224 -9.11 -12.32 -2.03
N ILE A 225 -10.39 -12.70 -2.19
CA ILE A 225 -11.09 -12.63 -3.48
C ILE A 225 -11.20 -11.18 -3.94
N LEU A 226 -11.56 -10.24 -3.04
CA LEU A 226 -11.68 -8.84 -3.39
C LEU A 226 -10.34 -8.24 -3.84
N GLU A 227 -9.23 -8.58 -3.19
CA GLU A 227 -7.89 -8.16 -3.64
C GLU A 227 -7.63 -8.56 -5.09
N LYS A 228 -7.86 -9.84 -5.42
CA LYS A 228 -7.65 -10.38 -6.77
C LYS A 228 -8.58 -9.72 -7.79
N LEU A 229 -9.82 -9.45 -7.41
CA LEU A 229 -10.78 -8.75 -8.26
C LEU A 229 -10.38 -7.29 -8.49
N VAL A 230 -9.92 -6.58 -7.48
CA VAL A 230 -9.48 -5.19 -7.61
C VAL A 230 -8.24 -5.09 -8.51
N ILE A 231 -7.29 -6.01 -8.38
CA ILE A 231 -6.15 -6.12 -9.30
C ILE A 231 -6.66 -6.30 -10.74
N ARG A 232 -7.56 -7.26 -10.97
CA ARG A 232 -8.18 -7.51 -12.28
C ARG A 232 -8.91 -6.27 -12.82
N TRP A 233 -9.73 -5.61 -12.02
CA TRP A 233 -10.53 -4.46 -12.43
C TRP A 233 -9.68 -3.23 -12.73
N ASN A 234 -8.54 -3.06 -12.06
CA ASN A 234 -7.62 -1.96 -12.36
C ASN A 234 -7.08 -2.01 -13.79
N LEU A 235 -6.88 -3.22 -14.33
CA LEU A 235 -6.52 -3.38 -15.74
C LEU A 235 -7.72 -3.14 -16.68
N LEU A 236 -8.90 -3.65 -16.33
CA LEU A 236 -10.00 -3.81 -17.29
C LEU A 236 -11.05 -2.71 -17.26
N ALA A 237 -11.12 -1.93 -16.18
CA ALA A 237 -12.12 -0.90 -15.99
C ALA A 237 -11.50 0.50 -15.98
N ASP A 238 -12.26 1.46 -16.48
CA ASP A 238 -11.94 2.89 -16.38
C ASP A 238 -12.25 3.42 -14.97
N GLN A 239 -13.30 2.88 -14.34
CA GLN A 239 -13.71 3.19 -12.98
C GLN A 239 -14.12 1.93 -12.21
N ILE A 240 -13.84 1.91 -10.92
CA ILE A 240 -14.10 0.79 -10.00
C ILE A 240 -14.95 1.32 -8.84
N LEU A 241 -16.21 0.92 -8.78
CA LEU A 241 -17.08 1.28 -7.66
C LEU A 241 -17.12 0.12 -6.66
N ILE A 242 -16.63 0.35 -5.44
CA ILE A 242 -16.71 -0.61 -4.34
C ILE A 242 -17.73 -0.10 -3.33
N VAL A 243 -18.82 -0.83 -3.15
CA VAL A 243 -19.88 -0.49 -2.20
C VAL A 243 -19.90 -1.50 -1.07
N ALA A 244 -19.54 -1.06 0.13
CA ALA A 244 -19.58 -1.88 1.33
C ALA A 244 -20.37 -1.17 2.42
N PRO A 245 -21.60 -1.64 2.77
CA PRO A 245 -22.41 -0.97 3.78
C PRO A 245 -21.78 -1.00 5.18
N PHE A 246 -20.89 -1.96 5.42
CA PHE A 246 -20.13 -2.12 6.66
C PHE A 246 -18.71 -2.57 6.34
N VAL A 247 -17.73 -2.01 7.05
CA VAL A 247 -16.32 -2.40 7.01
C VAL A 247 -15.92 -2.78 8.42
N GLY A 248 -15.50 -4.02 8.62
CA GLY A 248 -15.27 -4.58 9.96
C GLY A 248 -16.58 -4.84 10.73
N SER A 249 -16.51 -4.80 12.07
CA SER A 249 -17.67 -4.92 12.95
C SER A 249 -17.55 -3.95 14.12
N ILE A 250 -18.69 -3.57 14.69
CA ILE A 250 -18.77 -2.70 15.87
C ILE A 250 -18.13 -3.32 17.13
N TYR A 251 -17.84 -4.62 17.10
CA TYR A 251 -17.22 -5.36 18.19
C TYR A 251 -15.71 -5.52 18.02
N LEU A 252 -15.13 -5.04 16.92
CA LEU A 252 -13.68 -5.01 16.73
C LEU A 252 -13.05 -3.88 17.55
N SER A 253 -11.87 -4.15 18.11
CA SER A 253 -11.02 -3.09 18.66
C SER A 253 -10.62 -2.10 17.57
N ASN A 254 -10.31 -0.86 17.96
CA ASN A 254 -9.83 0.18 17.04
C ASN A 254 -8.64 -0.31 16.19
N GLU A 255 -7.69 -1.00 16.81
CA GLU A 255 -6.54 -1.61 16.13
C GLU A 255 -6.97 -2.55 14.99
N LYS A 256 -7.91 -3.48 15.25
CA LYS A 256 -8.39 -4.41 14.22
C LYS A 256 -9.21 -3.71 13.13
N GLN A 257 -9.94 -2.63 13.48
CA GLN A 257 -10.61 -1.82 12.47
C GLN A 257 -9.60 -1.13 11.55
N LEU A 258 -8.53 -0.56 12.12
CA LEU A 258 -7.46 0.10 11.38
C LEU A 258 -6.75 -0.84 10.43
N VAL A 259 -6.47 -2.08 10.85
CA VAL A 259 -5.87 -3.10 9.97
C VAL A 259 -6.74 -3.30 8.71
N ILE A 260 -8.06 -3.42 8.87
CA ILE A 260 -8.98 -3.59 7.74
C ILE A 260 -9.03 -2.33 6.86
N TRP A 261 -9.02 -1.14 7.46
CA TRP A 261 -9.02 0.10 6.71
C TRP A 261 -7.72 0.34 5.94
N ARG A 262 -6.56 0.06 6.55
CA ARG A 262 -5.26 0.13 5.88
C ARG A 262 -5.19 -0.88 4.74
N TRP A 263 -5.69 -2.10 4.96
CA TRP A 263 -5.83 -3.11 3.91
C TRP A 263 -6.67 -2.60 2.73
N LEU A 264 -7.86 -2.04 3.01
CA LEU A 264 -8.75 -1.49 1.99
C LEU A 264 -8.10 -0.32 1.24
N LEU A 265 -7.51 0.64 1.95
CA LEU A 265 -6.87 1.80 1.31
C LEU A 265 -5.71 1.39 0.41
N ARG A 266 -4.96 0.34 0.76
CA ARG A 266 -3.83 -0.17 -0.04
C ARG A 266 -4.26 -0.85 -1.34
N MET A 267 -5.49 -1.37 -1.42
CA MET A 267 -6.01 -1.99 -2.65
C MET A 267 -6.64 -0.97 -3.60
N LEU A 268 -7.18 0.13 -3.08
CA LEU A 268 -7.86 1.13 -3.91
C LEU A 268 -6.88 1.93 -4.78
N ASN A 269 -7.32 2.32 -5.96
CA ASN A 269 -6.61 3.22 -6.86
C ASN A 269 -7.31 4.58 -6.88
N ALA A 270 -6.67 5.65 -6.42
CA ALA A 270 -7.31 6.97 -6.28
C ALA A 270 -7.78 7.57 -7.62
N GLU A 271 -7.18 7.16 -8.74
CA GLU A 271 -7.57 7.65 -10.06
C GLU A 271 -8.79 6.91 -10.64
N LYS A 272 -9.05 5.68 -10.17
CA LYS A 272 -10.08 4.80 -10.74
C LYS A 272 -11.17 4.41 -9.75
N SER A 273 -10.89 4.39 -8.46
CA SER A 273 -11.71 3.72 -7.47
C SER A 273 -12.55 4.70 -6.68
N VAL A 274 -13.83 4.39 -6.54
CA VAL A 274 -14.76 5.09 -5.64
C VAL A 274 -15.22 4.12 -4.56
N PHE A 275 -15.05 4.51 -3.30
CA PHE A 275 -15.45 3.68 -2.16
C PHE A 275 -16.67 4.24 -1.44
N LEU A 276 -17.79 3.53 -1.50
CA LEU A 276 -19.04 3.92 -0.85
C LEU A 276 -19.33 3.06 0.39
N THR A 277 -19.51 3.73 1.53
CA THR A 277 -19.93 3.10 2.78
C THR A 277 -20.97 3.93 3.53
N ARG A 278 -21.58 3.37 4.57
CA ARG A 278 -22.53 4.10 5.43
C ARG A 278 -21.81 5.17 6.24
N GLY A 279 -22.46 6.32 6.45
CA GLY A 279 -21.89 7.41 7.26
C GLY A 279 -21.48 7.00 8.67
N ALA A 280 -22.17 6.04 9.30
CA ALA A 280 -21.76 5.51 10.60
C ALA A 280 -20.43 4.74 10.54
N THR A 281 -20.23 3.94 9.48
CA THR A 281 -18.99 3.21 9.23
C THR A 281 -17.84 4.15 8.90
N TYR A 282 -18.11 5.19 8.10
CA TYR A 282 -17.16 6.26 7.83
C TYR A 282 -16.78 7.04 9.11
N LYS A 283 -17.74 7.31 9.99
CA LYS A 283 -17.46 7.96 11.28
C LYS A 283 -16.60 7.07 12.20
N ALA A 284 -16.87 5.77 12.24
CA ALA A 284 -16.05 4.81 12.98
C ALA A 284 -14.61 4.76 12.45
N TYR A 285 -14.45 4.80 11.12
CA TYR A 285 -13.15 4.98 10.48
C TYR A 285 -12.44 6.26 10.95
N LYS A 286 -13.12 7.41 10.88
CA LYS A 286 -12.52 8.69 11.29
C LYS A 286 -12.03 8.62 12.74
N GLN A 287 -12.86 8.09 13.63
CA GLN A 287 -12.50 7.94 15.04
C GLN A 287 -11.32 6.99 15.26
N ALA A 288 -11.26 5.88 14.51
CA ALA A 288 -10.14 4.96 14.60
C ALA A 288 -8.84 5.60 14.09
N MET A 289 -8.88 6.34 12.97
CA MET A 289 -7.73 7.05 12.42
C MET A 289 -7.27 8.21 13.31
N GLU A 290 -8.19 9.00 13.87
CA GLU A 290 -7.88 10.05 14.85
C GLU A 290 -7.20 9.47 16.11
N ALA A 291 -7.67 8.32 16.59
CA ALA A 291 -7.12 7.68 17.79
C ALA A 291 -5.70 7.10 17.55
N ASP A 292 -5.42 6.66 16.33
CA ASP A 292 -4.12 6.08 15.91
C ASP A 292 -3.22 7.10 15.21
N GLY A 293 -3.66 8.34 15.20
CA GLY A 293 -2.93 9.47 14.70
C GLY A 293 -2.66 9.50 13.17
N VAL A 294 -3.55 8.91 12.38
CA VAL A 294 -3.51 8.95 10.92
C VAL A 294 -4.37 10.11 10.40
N PRO A 295 -3.95 10.85 9.35
CA PRO A 295 -4.80 11.87 8.73
C PRO A 295 -6.16 11.30 8.32
N VAL A 296 -7.22 12.06 8.55
CA VAL A 296 -8.60 11.56 8.48
C VAL A 296 -9.18 11.69 7.05
N ASP A 297 -8.53 12.49 6.23
CA ASP A 297 -8.88 12.88 4.86
C ASP A 297 -8.45 11.85 3.79
N LEU A 298 -7.80 10.74 4.16
CA LEU A 298 -7.31 9.74 3.20
C LEU A 298 -8.42 9.11 2.33
N LEU A 299 -9.60 8.87 2.91
CA LEU A 299 -10.75 8.36 2.16
C LEU A 299 -11.35 9.41 1.22
N GLU A 300 -11.08 10.71 1.39
CA GLU A 300 -11.60 11.74 0.48
C GLU A 300 -10.93 11.67 -0.91
N LYS A 301 -9.86 10.89 -1.04
CA LYS A 301 -9.21 10.60 -2.33
C LYS A 301 -9.90 9.50 -3.16
N PHE A 302 -10.89 8.79 -2.60
CA PHE A 302 -11.57 7.65 -3.23
C PHE A 302 -13.09 7.79 -3.11
#